data_AF-A0A2W5Q6P4-F1
#
_entry.id   AF-A0A2W5Q6P4-F1
#
_cell.length_a   1.000
_cell.length_b   1.000
_cell.length_c   1.000
_cell.angle_alpha   90.00
_cell.angle_beta   90.00
_cell.angle_gamma   90.00
#
_symmetry.space_group_name_H-M   'P 1'
#
loop_
_entity.id
_entity.type
_entity.pdbx_description
1 polymer ?
#
loop_
_entity_poly.entity_id
_entity_poly.type
_entity_poly.pdbx_seq_one_letter_code
_entity_poly.pdbx_strand_id
1 'polypeptide(L)'
;MDSLDLIRTFREVAALGSFSKAAKRLDMSKATVSKYVAELETRFGVRLLNRSTRSVSLTDAGQLLLDRSQPVLEMVELTQAELQERANEPRGRLRIAAPYGMASGDLPNLLAEFMGYYPEVMITLQLSNHTDLAEDGIDVELRFGPIENENLIVRKLMQMHMVVCASPVYWKKHGMPEHPEELAGHDALTLLRQGSHPVWRFEHGSQVIDVPVKSRMEATEGAPLIQVAMRGFGVIYVPALVVQPH
;
A
#
# COMPACT_ATOMS: atom_id res chain seq x y z
N MET A 1 29.56 -6.35 -13.80
CA MET A 1 28.64 -7.24 -14.54
C MET A 1 28.28 -8.39 -13.63
N ASP A 2 27.03 -8.81 -13.63
CA ASP A 2 26.61 -9.98 -12.85
C ASP A 2 27.23 -11.27 -13.45
N SER A 3 27.57 -12.24 -12.61
CA SER A 3 28.11 -13.53 -13.01
C SER A 3 27.15 -14.30 -13.93
N LEU A 4 25.84 -14.12 -13.74
CA LEU A 4 24.81 -14.72 -14.59
C LEU A 4 24.86 -14.18 -16.03
N ASP A 5 25.08 -12.87 -16.20
CA ASP A 5 25.20 -12.26 -17.54
C ASP A 5 26.41 -12.79 -18.30
N LEU A 6 27.53 -12.99 -17.59
CA LEU A 6 28.74 -13.56 -18.17
C LEU A 6 28.50 -15.00 -18.64
N ILE A 7 27.84 -15.82 -17.83
CA ILE A 7 27.50 -17.22 -18.15
C ILE A 7 26.50 -17.29 -19.31
N ARG A 8 25.45 -16.45 -19.32
CA ARG A 8 24.50 -16.33 -20.44
C ARG A 8 25.21 -15.97 -21.74
N THR A 9 26.12 -15.01 -21.68
CA THR A 9 26.90 -14.57 -22.84
C THR A 9 27.79 -15.68 -23.39
N PHE A 10 28.47 -16.42 -22.52
CA PHE A 10 29.26 -17.59 -22.90
C PHE A 10 28.38 -18.67 -23.55
N ARG A 11 27.22 -18.99 -22.98
CA ARG A 11 26.28 -19.98 -23.52
C ARG A 11 25.85 -19.65 -24.95
N GLU A 12 25.48 -18.39 -25.21
CA GLU A 12 25.08 -17.98 -26.56
C GLU A 12 26.22 -18.09 -27.57
N VAL A 13 27.46 -17.78 -27.16
CA VAL A 13 28.64 -17.98 -28.03
C VAL A 13 28.88 -19.47 -28.30
N ALA A 14 28.75 -20.32 -27.29
CA ALA A 14 28.90 -21.77 -27.40
C ALA A 14 27.82 -22.37 -28.32
N ALA A 15 26.55 -22.01 -28.12
CA ALA A 15 25.42 -22.51 -28.89
C ALA A 15 25.47 -22.10 -30.38
N LEU A 16 25.92 -20.87 -30.67
CA LEU A 16 25.96 -20.34 -32.04
C LEU A 16 27.30 -20.55 -32.75
N GLY A 17 28.33 -21.01 -32.02
CA GLY A 17 29.70 -21.18 -32.52
C GLY A 17 30.33 -19.88 -33.05
N SER A 18 29.81 -18.71 -32.64
CA SER A 18 30.21 -17.43 -33.23
C SER A 18 29.92 -16.24 -32.32
N PHE A 19 30.97 -15.48 -31.99
CA PHE A 19 30.86 -14.20 -31.29
C PHE A 19 30.00 -13.19 -32.04
N SER A 20 30.07 -13.15 -33.37
CA SER A 20 29.27 -12.21 -34.17
C SER A 20 27.78 -12.56 -34.14
N LYS A 21 27.42 -13.85 -34.13
CA LYS A 21 26.01 -14.28 -34.04
C LYS A 21 25.47 -14.07 -32.62
N ALA A 22 26.25 -14.40 -31.59
CA ALA A 22 25.87 -14.16 -30.20
C ALA A 22 25.66 -12.67 -29.90
N ALA A 23 26.57 -11.81 -30.39
CA ALA A 23 26.44 -10.35 -30.30
C ALA A 23 25.10 -9.85 -30.87
N LYS A 24 24.70 -10.33 -32.06
CA LYS A 24 23.40 -9.98 -32.64
C LYS A 24 22.21 -10.48 -31.81
N ARG A 25 22.29 -11.70 -31.26
CA ARG A 25 21.19 -12.30 -30.49
C ARG A 25 21.00 -11.65 -29.11
N LEU A 26 22.09 -11.20 -28.50
CA LEU A 26 22.10 -10.54 -27.19
C LEU A 26 21.92 -9.02 -27.28
N ASP A 27 21.78 -8.46 -28.47
CA ASP A 27 21.78 -7.01 -28.72
C ASP A 27 23.00 -6.29 -28.11
N MET A 28 24.19 -6.85 -28.36
CA MET A 28 25.45 -6.37 -27.81
C MET A 28 26.50 -6.18 -28.90
N SER A 29 27.52 -5.36 -28.63
CA SER A 29 28.68 -5.29 -29.51
C SER A 29 29.53 -6.57 -29.42
N LYS A 30 30.15 -6.98 -30.53
CA LYS A 30 31.09 -8.12 -30.55
C LYS A 30 32.25 -7.95 -29.56
N ALA A 31 32.71 -6.71 -29.37
CA ALA A 31 33.74 -6.39 -28.39
C ALA A 31 33.27 -6.66 -26.95
N THR A 32 32.02 -6.30 -26.63
CA THR A 32 31.41 -6.56 -25.33
C THR A 32 31.28 -8.06 -25.06
N VAL A 33 30.76 -8.83 -26.03
CA VAL A 33 30.67 -10.30 -25.91
C VAL A 33 32.05 -10.94 -25.68
N SER A 34 33.07 -10.50 -26.44
CA SER A 34 34.44 -11.00 -26.25
C SER A 34 35.01 -10.63 -24.87
N LYS A 35 34.71 -9.44 -24.37
CA LYS A 35 35.12 -8.98 -23.04
C LYS A 35 34.48 -9.84 -21.95
N TYR A 36 33.19 -10.11 -22.04
CA TYR A 36 32.47 -10.89 -21.01
C TYR A 36 32.93 -12.34 -20.95
N VAL A 37 33.15 -12.97 -22.11
CA VAL A 37 33.74 -14.32 -22.14
C VAL A 37 35.15 -14.32 -21.54
N ALA A 38 35.99 -13.34 -21.89
CA ALA A 38 37.34 -13.24 -21.33
C ALA A 38 37.32 -12.99 -19.81
N GLU A 39 36.38 -12.18 -19.31
CA GLU A 39 36.19 -11.95 -17.88
C GLU A 39 35.78 -13.25 -17.17
N LEU A 40 34.89 -14.04 -17.78
CA LEU A 40 34.46 -15.33 -17.25
C LEU A 40 35.61 -16.35 -17.19
N GLU A 41 36.39 -16.48 -18.27
CA GLU A 41 37.59 -17.31 -18.33
C GLU A 41 38.61 -16.88 -17.27
N THR A 42 38.78 -15.56 -17.06
CA THR A 42 39.68 -15.01 -16.03
C THR A 42 39.20 -15.36 -14.63
N ARG A 43 37.89 -15.24 -14.34
CA ARG A 43 37.33 -15.57 -13.02
C ARG A 43 37.46 -17.04 -12.67
N PHE A 44 37.25 -17.93 -13.65
CA PHE A 44 37.38 -19.37 -13.43
C PHE A 44 38.82 -19.89 -13.59
N GLY A 45 39.76 -19.05 -14.04
CA GLY A 45 41.16 -19.42 -14.22
C GLY A 45 41.40 -20.45 -15.32
N VAL A 46 40.42 -20.68 -16.20
CA VAL A 46 40.48 -21.70 -17.26
C VAL A 46 39.92 -21.15 -18.57
N ARG A 47 40.48 -21.62 -19.69
CA ARG A 47 39.92 -21.33 -21.01
C ARG A 47 38.69 -22.20 -21.25
N LEU A 48 37.61 -21.57 -21.72
CA LEU A 48 36.33 -22.21 -22.00
C LEU A 48 36.13 -22.42 -23.50
N LEU A 49 36.79 -21.61 -24.34
CA LEU A 49 36.66 -21.66 -25.79
C LEU A 49 38.01 -21.77 -26.49
N ASN A 50 38.06 -22.62 -27.52
CA ASN A 50 39.11 -22.63 -28.53
C ASN A 50 38.76 -21.61 -29.62
N ARG A 51 39.58 -20.56 -29.75
CA ARG A 51 39.40 -19.51 -30.76
C ARG A 51 40.26 -19.80 -31.98
N SER A 52 39.64 -20.12 -33.12
CA SER A 52 40.30 -20.08 -34.43
C SER A 52 39.73 -18.94 -35.27
N THR A 53 40.43 -18.55 -36.34
CA THR A 53 39.98 -17.49 -37.26
C THR A 53 38.72 -17.87 -38.05
N ARG A 54 38.31 -19.16 -38.03
CA ARG A 54 37.15 -19.69 -38.78
C ARG A 54 36.04 -20.27 -37.91
N SER A 55 36.32 -20.69 -36.68
CA SER A 55 35.35 -21.34 -35.81
C SER A 55 35.68 -21.16 -34.33
N VAL A 56 34.63 -21.22 -33.51
CA VAL A 56 34.72 -21.30 -32.06
C VAL A 56 34.28 -22.71 -31.66
N SER A 57 35.10 -23.42 -30.88
CA SER A 57 34.74 -24.70 -30.28
C SER A 57 34.95 -24.67 -28.76
N LEU A 58 34.28 -25.57 -28.03
CA LEU A 58 34.41 -25.66 -26.59
C LEU A 58 35.70 -26.39 -26.20
N THR A 59 36.26 -26.02 -25.05
CA THR A 59 37.21 -26.87 -24.30
C THR A 59 36.43 -27.85 -23.42
N ASP A 60 37.08 -28.83 -22.80
CA ASP A 60 36.44 -29.72 -21.82
C ASP A 60 35.85 -28.92 -20.63
N ALA A 61 36.56 -27.88 -20.19
CA ALA A 61 36.08 -26.96 -19.15
C ALA A 61 34.87 -26.14 -19.64
N GLY A 62 34.86 -25.73 -20.90
CA GLY A 62 33.73 -25.06 -21.54
C GLY A 62 32.50 -25.96 -21.63
N GLN A 63 32.68 -27.23 -22.02
CA GLN A 63 31.60 -28.20 -22.07
C GLN A 63 31.01 -28.46 -20.68
N LEU A 64 31.87 -28.67 -19.68
CA LEU A 64 31.44 -28.85 -18.29
C LEU A 64 30.64 -27.63 -17.78
N LEU A 65 31.12 -26.41 -18.05
CA LEU A 65 30.41 -25.20 -17.66
C LEU A 65 29.05 -25.09 -18.37
N LEU A 66 29.00 -25.40 -19.67
CA LEU A 66 27.75 -25.38 -20.43
C LEU A 66 26.72 -26.35 -19.81
N ASP A 67 27.12 -27.59 -19.55
CA ASP A 67 26.25 -28.63 -19.01
C ASP A 67 25.77 -28.28 -17.58
N ARG A 68 26.63 -27.68 -16.76
CA ARG A 68 26.32 -27.34 -15.37
C ARG A 68 25.58 -26.01 -15.20
N SER A 69 25.74 -25.08 -16.13
CA SER A 69 25.06 -23.77 -16.06
C SER A 69 23.64 -23.81 -16.59
N GLN A 70 23.31 -24.75 -17.50
CA GLN A 70 21.98 -24.84 -18.10
C GLN A 70 20.85 -24.96 -17.06
N PRO A 71 20.89 -25.90 -16.09
CA PRO A 71 19.82 -26.01 -15.09
C PRO A 71 19.74 -24.77 -14.18
N VAL A 72 20.86 -24.11 -13.90
CA VAL A 72 20.90 -22.91 -13.05
C VAL A 72 20.19 -21.74 -13.72
N LEU A 73 20.44 -21.54 -15.02
CA LEU A 73 19.79 -20.48 -15.78
C LEU A 73 18.28 -20.73 -15.93
N GLU A 74 17.89 -21.98 -16.17
CA GLU A 74 16.48 -22.38 -16.22
C GLU A 74 15.76 -22.13 -14.89
N MET A 75 16.39 -22.46 -13.75
CA MET A 75 15.82 -22.19 -12.43
C MET A 75 15.66 -20.70 -12.15
N VAL A 76 16.60 -19.86 -12.59
CA VAL A 76 16.49 -18.40 -12.47
C VAL A 76 15.34 -17.87 -13.33
N GLU A 77 15.22 -18.32 -14.58
CA GLU A 77 14.13 -17.93 -15.47
C GLU A 77 12.76 -18.37 -14.93
N LEU A 78 12.65 -19.61 -14.42
CA LEU A 78 11.45 -20.13 -13.80
C LEU A 78 11.05 -19.33 -12.55
N THR A 79 12.01 -19.01 -11.69
CA THR A 79 11.77 -18.17 -10.50
C THR A 79 11.32 -16.76 -10.90
N GLN A 80 11.95 -16.16 -11.91
CA GLN A 80 11.55 -14.84 -12.42
C GLN A 80 10.12 -14.87 -12.99
N ALA A 81 9.77 -15.92 -13.74
CA ALA A 81 8.42 -16.11 -14.26
C ALA A 81 7.40 -16.28 -13.13
N GLU A 82 7.67 -17.12 -12.14
CA GLU A 82 6.81 -17.29 -10.96
C GLU A 82 6.63 -15.96 -10.20
N LEU A 83 7.70 -15.18 -10.02
CA LEU A 83 7.64 -13.86 -9.38
C LEU A 83 6.78 -12.87 -10.18
N GLN A 84 6.90 -12.86 -11.51
CA GLN A 84 6.07 -12.02 -12.38
C GLN A 84 4.61 -12.47 -12.39
N GLU A 85 4.35 -13.77 -12.32
CA GLU A 85 2.99 -14.31 -12.21
C GLU A 85 2.36 -13.94 -10.86
N ARG A 86 3.15 -13.92 -9.76
CA ARG A 86 2.69 -13.35 -8.47
C ARG A 86 2.41 -11.84 -8.55
N ALA A 87 3.09 -11.13 -9.44
CA ALA A 87 2.95 -9.68 -9.59
C ALA A 87 1.72 -9.29 -10.42
N ASN A 88 1.23 -10.17 -11.29
CA ASN A 88 0.10 -9.87 -12.18
C ASN A 88 -1.27 -10.22 -11.60
N GLU A 89 -1.35 -11.13 -10.62
CA GLU A 89 -2.59 -11.42 -9.88
C GLU A 89 -2.37 -11.18 -8.38
N PRO A 90 -2.96 -10.12 -7.80
CA PRO A 90 -2.90 -9.86 -6.37
C PRO A 90 -3.33 -11.09 -5.56
N ARG A 91 -2.44 -11.57 -4.70
CA ARG A 91 -2.67 -12.74 -3.84
C ARG A 91 -1.90 -12.63 -2.53
N GLY A 92 -2.35 -13.35 -1.51
CA GLY A 92 -1.74 -13.35 -0.18
C GLY A 92 -2.46 -12.43 0.81
N ARG A 93 -1.82 -12.15 1.95
CA ARG A 93 -2.46 -11.41 3.04
C ARG A 93 -2.18 -9.91 2.94
N LEU A 94 -3.24 -9.11 2.85
CA LEU A 94 -3.22 -7.66 2.95
C LEU A 94 -3.66 -7.25 4.36
N ARG A 95 -2.79 -6.57 5.11
CA ARG A 95 -3.08 -6.05 6.45
C ARG A 95 -3.43 -4.57 6.36
N ILE A 96 -4.66 -4.25 6.76
CA ILE A 96 -5.23 -2.91 6.68
C ILE A 96 -5.51 -2.42 8.09
N ALA A 97 -5.03 -1.23 8.44
CA ALA A 97 -5.47 -0.50 9.61
C ALA A 97 -6.48 0.59 9.22
N ALA A 98 -7.54 0.78 10.01
CA ALA A 98 -8.54 1.82 9.76
C ALA A 98 -9.17 2.33 11.06
N PRO A 99 -9.74 3.55 11.09
CA PRO A 99 -10.41 4.08 12.27
C PRO A 99 -11.72 3.32 12.51
N TYR A 100 -12.12 3.16 13.78
CA TYR A 100 -13.34 2.43 14.14
C TYR A 100 -14.60 2.96 13.43
N GLY A 101 -14.68 4.27 13.20
CA GLY A 101 -15.81 4.89 12.50
C GLY A 101 -16.05 4.33 11.09
N MET A 102 -15.01 3.82 10.42
CA MET A 102 -15.16 3.22 9.09
C MET A 102 -15.82 1.83 9.13
N ALA A 103 -15.81 1.14 10.27
CA ALA A 103 -16.40 -0.19 10.40
C ALA A 103 -17.92 -0.19 10.24
N SER A 104 -18.58 0.94 10.53
CA SER A 104 -20.03 1.10 10.40
C SER A 104 -20.44 1.77 9.06
N GLY A 105 -19.48 2.18 8.24
CA GLY A 105 -19.71 2.76 6.91
C GLY A 105 -19.52 1.75 5.78
N ASP A 106 -19.16 2.23 4.59
CA ASP A 106 -19.03 1.39 3.38
C ASP A 106 -17.74 0.54 3.30
N LEU A 107 -16.80 0.71 4.24
CA LEU A 107 -15.51 -0.01 4.17
C LEU A 107 -15.68 -1.54 4.11
N PRO A 108 -16.49 -2.20 4.96
CA PRO A 108 -16.69 -3.66 4.86
C PRO A 108 -17.24 -4.10 3.50
N ASN A 109 -18.14 -3.31 2.89
CA ASN A 109 -18.70 -3.61 1.56
C ASN A 109 -17.61 -3.49 0.48
N LEU A 110 -16.80 -2.43 0.52
CA LEU A 110 -15.67 -2.25 -0.40
C LEU A 110 -14.63 -3.37 -0.28
N LEU A 111 -14.34 -3.83 0.94
CA LEU A 111 -13.43 -4.96 1.15
C LEU A 111 -14.02 -6.27 0.61
N ALA A 112 -15.33 -6.46 0.74
CA ALA A 112 -16.02 -7.61 0.15
C ALA A 112 -15.96 -7.61 -1.38
N GLU A 113 -16.22 -6.46 -2.02
CA GLU A 113 -16.07 -6.29 -3.47
C GLU A 113 -14.63 -6.54 -3.91
N PHE A 114 -13.65 -5.99 -3.19
CA PHE A 114 -12.23 -6.17 -3.48
C PHE A 114 -11.81 -7.64 -3.42
N MET A 115 -12.24 -8.39 -2.40
CA MET A 115 -12.01 -9.85 -2.35
C MET A 115 -12.75 -10.61 -3.46
N GLY A 116 -13.88 -10.09 -3.93
CA GLY A 116 -14.58 -10.62 -5.11
C GLY A 116 -13.77 -10.46 -6.40
N TYR A 117 -13.10 -9.32 -6.58
CA TYR A 117 -12.19 -9.08 -7.72
C TYR A 117 -10.87 -9.86 -7.60
N TYR A 118 -10.39 -10.11 -6.38
CA TYR A 118 -9.14 -10.81 -6.11
C TYR A 118 -9.33 -11.97 -5.11
N PRO A 119 -9.83 -13.14 -5.55
CA PRO A 119 -10.24 -14.24 -4.67
C PRO A 119 -9.11 -14.86 -3.83
N GLU A 120 -7.86 -14.74 -4.28
CA GLU A 120 -6.67 -15.25 -3.60
C GLU A 120 -6.10 -14.26 -2.56
N VAL A 121 -6.75 -13.10 -2.37
CA VAL A 121 -6.38 -12.12 -1.34
C VAL A 121 -7.13 -12.41 -0.05
N MET A 122 -6.38 -12.48 1.05
CA MET A 122 -6.91 -12.53 2.42
C MET A 122 -6.73 -11.16 3.07
N ILE A 123 -7.76 -10.65 3.74
CA ILE A 123 -7.68 -9.36 4.44
C ILE A 123 -7.58 -9.59 5.94
N THR A 124 -6.59 -8.95 6.58
CA THR A 124 -6.63 -8.69 8.02
C THR A 124 -7.00 -7.23 8.20
N LEU A 125 -8.15 -6.94 8.82
CA LEU A 125 -8.56 -5.59 9.16
C LEU A 125 -8.34 -5.34 10.65
N GLN A 126 -7.51 -4.35 10.98
CA GLN A 126 -7.29 -3.85 12.33
C GLN A 126 -7.97 -2.50 12.48
N LEU A 127 -8.91 -2.41 13.42
CA LEU A 127 -9.53 -1.13 13.75
C LEU A 127 -8.74 -0.47 14.87
N SER A 128 -8.14 0.68 14.57
CA SER A 128 -7.36 1.46 15.53
C SER A 128 -7.32 2.92 15.12
N ASN A 129 -7.23 3.82 16.10
CA ASN A 129 -7.00 5.24 15.89
C ASN A 129 -5.50 5.61 15.98
N HIS A 130 -4.66 4.65 16.37
CA HIS A 130 -3.21 4.79 16.50
C HIS A 130 -2.53 3.47 16.09
N THR A 131 -1.72 3.50 15.04
CA THR A 131 -1.02 2.33 14.53
C THR A 131 0.38 2.78 14.10
N ASP A 132 1.40 1.96 14.35
CA ASP A 132 2.70 2.12 13.72
C ASP A 132 2.79 1.10 12.58
N LEU A 133 2.77 1.58 11.34
CA LEU A 133 2.73 0.67 10.18
C LEU A 133 3.90 -0.31 10.17
N ALA A 134 5.09 0.12 10.61
CA ALA A 134 6.30 -0.70 10.58
C ALA A 134 6.30 -1.72 11.71
N GLU A 135 5.99 -1.30 12.95
CA GLU A 135 5.98 -2.21 14.10
C GLU A 135 4.80 -3.19 14.06
N ASP A 136 3.62 -2.74 13.63
CA ASP A 136 2.41 -3.55 13.57
C ASP A 136 2.31 -4.39 12.28
N GLY A 137 3.25 -4.22 11.37
CA GLY A 137 3.31 -4.93 10.09
C GLY A 137 2.10 -4.64 9.20
N ILE A 138 1.60 -3.41 9.20
CA ILE A 138 0.44 -2.97 8.41
C ILE A 138 0.90 -2.53 7.03
N ASP A 139 0.23 -3.03 5.99
CA ASP A 139 0.54 -2.69 4.60
C ASP A 139 -0.11 -1.36 4.19
N VAL A 140 -1.33 -1.09 4.67
CA VAL A 140 -2.11 0.10 4.34
C VAL A 140 -2.85 0.62 5.58
N GLU A 141 -2.73 1.91 5.88
CA GLU A 141 -3.53 2.57 6.92
C GLU A 141 -4.49 3.60 6.30
N LEU A 142 -5.76 3.52 6.67
CA LEU A 142 -6.77 4.53 6.41
C LEU A 142 -6.84 5.49 7.60
N ARG A 143 -6.83 6.80 7.36
CA ARG A 143 -6.97 7.81 8.43
C ARG A 143 -7.87 8.97 8.02
N PHE A 144 -8.43 9.61 9.03
CA PHE A 144 -9.08 10.91 8.89
C PHE A 144 -8.08 12.04 9.14
N GLY A 145 -8.16 13.10 8.34
CA GLY A 145 -7.34 14.30 8.52
C GLY A 145 -5.95 14.22 7.88
N PRO A 146 -5.14 15.28 8.07
CA PRO A 146 -3.79 15.35 7.52
C PRO A 146 -2.87 14.34 8.23
N ILE A 147 -1.93 13.77 7.48
CA ILE A 147 -0.87 12.90 7.98
C ILE A 147 0.45 13.62 7.75
N GLU A 148 1.11 14.03 8.82
CA GLU A 148 2.41 14.69 8.79
C GLU A 148 3.49 13.66 9.15
N ASN A 149 3.82 12.79 8.19
CA ASN A 149 4.92 11.84 8.32
C ASN A 149 5.63 11.67 6.97
N GLU A 150 6.87 12.15 6.90
CA GLU A 150 7.68 12.14 5.67
C GLU A 150 8.09 10.73 5.21
N ASN A 151 8.03 9.74 6.11
CA ASN A 151 8.35 8.35 5.80
C ASN A 151 7.18 7.58 5.19
N LEU A 152 6.00 8.21 5.04
CA LEU A 152 4.79 7.58 4.52
C LEU A 152 4.41 8.14 3.15
N ILE A 153 3.95 7.26 2.27
CA ILE A 153 3.27 7.69 1.04
C ILE A 153 1.81 7.99 1.42
N VAL A 154 1.44 9.27 1.42
CA VAL A 154 0.09 9.72 1.75
C VAL A 154 -0.69 10.01 0.47
N ARG A 155 -1.85 9.36 0.31
CA ARG A 155 -2.77 9.62 -0.80
C ARG A 155 -4.14 10.04 -0.30
N LYS A 156 -4.60 11.22 -0.71
CA LYS A 156 -5.99 11.66 -0.46
C LYS A 156 -6.95 10.76 -1.24
N LEU A 157 -7.82 10.04 -0.53
CA LEU A 157 -8.85 9.18 -1.14
C LEU A 157 -10.13 9.97 -1.42
N MET A 158 -10.65 10.66 -0.40
CA MET A 158 -11.84 11.47 -0.50
C MET A 158 -11.83 12.59 0.52
N GLN A 159 -12.70 13.58 0.33
CA GLN A 159 -13.01 14.59 1.33
C GLN A 159 -14.27 14.18 2.09
N MET A 160 -14.23 14.25 3.41
CA MET A 160 -15.38 13.96 4.25
C MET A 160 -15.99 15.25 4.79
N HIS A 161 -17.31 15.33 4.74
CA HIS A 161 -18.06 16.42 5.35
C HIS A 161 -18.43 16.06 6.77
N MET A 162 -18.24 16.99 7.68
CA MET A 162 -18.72 16.88 9.05
C MET A 162 -20.16 17.35 9.13
N VAL A 163 -20.96 16.71 9.97
CA VAL A 163 -22.38 17.03 10.18
C VAL A 163 -22.69 17.14 11.65
N VAL A 164 -23.62 18.04 11.97
CA VAL A 164 -24.19 18.19 13.30
C VAL A 164 -25.48 17.36 13.35
N CYS A 165 -25.57 16.44 14.30
CA CYS A 165 -26.73 15.58 14.45
C CYS A 165 -27.22 15.53 15.89
N ALA A 166 -28.53 15.45 16.07
CA ALA A 166 -29.18 15.02 17.30
C ALA A 166 -30.52 14.38 16.94
N SER A 167 -31.13 13.66 17.88
CA SER A 167 -32.46 13.09 17.64
C SER A 167 -33.53 14.18 17.41
N PRO A 168 -34.61 13.87 16.67
CA PRO A 168 -35.76 14.77 16.54
C PRO A 168 -36.37 15.19 17.88
N VAL A 169 -36.34 14.29 18.88
CA VAL A 169 -36.84 14.57 20.23
C VAL A 169 -36.00 15.65 20.92
N TYR A 170 -34.69 15.59 20.75
CA TYR A 170 -33.79 16.60 21.30
C TYR A 170 -34.05 17.96 20.65
N TRP A 171 -34.12 18.02 19.31
CA TRP A 171 -34.40 19.28 18.60
C TRP A 171 -35.76 19.87 18.94
N LYS A 172 -36.80 19.05 19.09
CA LYS A 172 -38.12 19.52 19.51
C LYS A 172 -38.10 20.18 20.90
N LYS A 173 -37.23 19.70 21.80
CA LYS A 173 -37.11 20.21 23.17
C LYS A 173 -36.18 21.42 23.29
N HIS A 174 -35.09 21.43 22.53
CA HIS A 174 -34.00 22.40 22.69
C HIS A 174 -33.94 23.44 21.56
N GLY A 175 -34.71 23.28 20.49
CA GLY A 175 -34.60 24.09 19.26
C GLY A 175 -33.49 23.57 18.34
N MET A 176 -33.66 23.73 17.03
CA MET A 176 -32.61 23.47 16.04
C MET A 176 -31.83 24.78 15.83
N PRO A 177 -30.49 24.77 15.90
CA PRO A 177 -29.70 25.99 15.77
C PRO A 177 -29.75 26.53 14.33
N GLU A 178 -29.89 27.84 14.19
CA GLU A 178 -29.84 28.53 12.89
C GLU A 178 -28.41 29.00 12.55
N HIS A 179 -27.56 29.15 13.56
CA HIS A 179 -26.16 29.53 13.42
C HIS A 179 -25.22 28.61 14.23
N PRO A 180 -24.00 28.27 13.75
CA PRO A 180 -23.10 27.35 14.45
C PRO A 180 -22.77 27.76 15.90
N GLU A 181 -22.69 29.05 16.20
CA GLU A 181 -22.39 29.55 17.54
C GLU A 181 -23.43 29.15 18.60
N GLU A 182 -24.68 28.92 18.19
CA GLU A 182 -25.76 28.50 19.09
C GLU A 182 -25.50 27.10 19.68
N LEU A 183 -24.63 26.30 19.03
CA LEU A 183 -24.20 24.99 19.53
C LEU A 183 -23.46 25.05 20.85
N ALA A 184 -22.87 26.20 21.22
CA ALA A 184 -22.26 26.41 22.53
C ALA A 184 -23.27 26.26 23.68
N GLY A 185 -24.57 26.48 23.41
CA GLY A 185 -25.66 26.34 24.37
C GLY A 185 -26.26 24.94 24.48
N HIS A 186 -25.84 23.99 23.63
CA HIS A 186 -26.39 22.63 23.61
C HIS A 186 -25.53 21.64 24.41
N ASP A 187 -26.16 20.57 24.88
CA ASP A 187 -25.46 19.41 25.47
C ASP A 187 -24.65 18.70 24.37
N ALA A 188 -23.34 18.90 24.34
CA ALA A 188 -22.48 18.24 23.35
C ALA A 188 -22.06 16.84 23.81
N LEU A 189 -21.93 15.91 22.87
CA LEU A 189 -21.37 14.59 23.06
C LEU A 189 -20.13 14.50 22.16
N THR A 190 -18.94 14.39 22.76
CA THR A 190 -17.68 14.63 22.04
C THR A 190 -16.70 13.48 22.15
N LEU A 191 -15.78 13.39 21.19
CA LEU A 191 -14.65 12.48 21.35
C LEU A 191 -13.75 12.96 22.49
N LEU A 192 -13.20 12.03 23.26
CA LEU A 192 -12.22 12.28 24.30
C LEU A 192 -10.95 12.83 23.64
N ARG A 193 -10.50 14.02 24.04
CA ARG A 193 -9.25 14.63 23.58
C ARG A 193 -8.43 15.04 24.80
N GLN A 194 -7.12 14.84 24.73
CA GLN A 194 -6.19 15.35 25.74
C GLN A 194 -6.08 16.88 25.59
N GLY A 195 -6.47 17.66 26.60
CA GLY A 195 -6.38 19.13 26.59
C GLY A 195 -7.65 19.84 27.07
N SER A 196 -7.79 21.11 26.65
CA SER A 196 -8.92 21.99 27.00
C SER A 196 -10.26 21.52 26.42
N HIS A 197 -11.35 22.19 26.85
CA HIS A 197 -12.72 21.99 26.37
C HIS A 197 -12.82 21.76 24.85
N PRO A 198 -13.67 20.83 24.40
CA PRO A 198 -13.82 20.53 22.97
C PRO A 198 -14.30 21.76 22.20
N VAL A 199 -13.72 21.95 21.01
CA VAL A 199 -14.08 23.02 20.06
C VAL A 199 -14.54 22.36 18.76
N TRP A 200 -15.71 22.75 18.28
CA TRP A 200 -16.22 22.38 16.96
C TRP A 200 -15.94 23.49 15.98
N ARG A 201 -15.27 23.14 14.87
CA ARG A 201 -14.90 24.09 13.82
C ARG A 201 -15.86 23.98 12.65
N PHE A 202 -16.39 25.12 12.24
CA PHE A 202 -17.30 25.27 11.10
C PHE A 202 -16.73 26.26 10.08
N GLU A 203 -17.19 26.15 8.85
CA GLU A 203 -16.94 27.12 7.79
C GLU A 203 -18.28 27.76 7.41
N HIS A 204 -18.37 29.09 7.50
CA HIS A 204 -19.54 29.86 7.09
C HIS A 204 -19.09 30.95 6.10
N GLY A 205 -19.30 30.68 4.81
CA GLY A 205 -18.74 31.52 3.74
C GLY A 205 -17.22 31.45 3.72
N SER A 206 -16.55 32.60 3.88
CA SER A 206 -15.08 32.69 3.99
C SER A 206 -14.57 32.67 5.44
N GLN A 207 -15.46 32.61 6.42
CA GLN A 207 -15.11 32.67 7.83
C GLN A 207 -15.06 31.27 8.45
N VAL A 208 -14.01 31.03 9.23
CA VAL A 208 -13.91 29.85 10.10
C VAL A 208 -14.47 30.24 11.46
N ILE A 209 -15.43 29.46 11.96
CA ILE A 209 -16.08 29.68 13.25
C ILE A 209 -15.70 28.53 14.17
N ASP A 210 -14.99 28.86 15.24
CA ASP A 210 -14.64 27.92 16.31
C ASP A 210 -15.65 28.07 17.44
N VAL A 211 -16.39 27.00 17.73
CA VAL A 211 -17.45 26.95 18.74
C VAL A 211 -16.98 26.09 19.91
N PRO A 212 -16.58 26.69 21.05
CA PRO A 212 -16.32 25.93 22.26
C PRO A 212 -17.62 25.31 22.75
N VAL A 213 -17.61 24.00 23.00
CA VAL A 213 -18.78 23.27 23.48
C VAL A 213 -18.52 22.65 24.84
N LYS A 214 -19.58 22.56 25.65
CA LYS A 214 -19.53 21.86 26.93
C LYS A 214 -19.92 20.41 26.71
N SER A 215 -18.95 19.51 26.81
CA SER A 215 -19.22 18.09 26.70
C SER A 215 -19.99 17.58 27.91
N ARG A 216 -21.12 16.93 27.66
CA ARG A 216 -21.93 16.19 28.63
C ARG A 216 -21.50 14.73 28.73
N MET A 217 -20.92 14.20 27.66
CA MET A 217 -20.33 12.87 27.60
C MET A 217 -19.15 12.87 26.64
N GLU A 218 -18.06 12.29 27.09
CA GLU A 218 -16.88 12.05 26.25
C GLU A 218 -16.68 10.56 26.04
N ALA A 219 -16.25 10.18 24.84
CA ALA A 219 -15.91 8.80 24.50
C ALA A 219 -14.69 8.75 23.59
N THR A 220 -13.89 7.70 23.68
CA THR A 220 -12.74 7.54 22.77
C THR A 220 -13.16 7.26 21.33
N GLU A 221 -14.41 6.82 21.11
CA GLU A 221 -14.97 6.47 19.81
C GLU A 221 -16.35 7.09 19.58
N GLY A 222 -16.72 7.26 18.31
CA GLY A 222 -17.97 7.91 17.91
C GLY A 222 -19.22 7.07 18.14
N ALA A 223 -19.13 5.74 18.04
CA ALA A 223 -20.28 4.83 18.10
C ALA A 223 -21.14 5.01 19.37
N PRO A 224 -20.58 5.04 20.60
CA PRO A 224 -21.36 5.32 21.81
C PRO A 224 -22.05 6.69 21.78
N LEU A 225 -21.39 7.72 21.25
CA LEU A 225 -21.94 9.08 21.18
C LEU A 225 -23.17 9.13 20.27
N ILE A 226 -23.10 8.45 19.12
CA ILE A 226 -24.23 8.33 18.17
C ILE A 226 -25.42 7.67 18.84
N GLN A 227 -25.21 6.55 19.55
CA GLN A 227 -26.28 5.84 20.26
C GLN A 227 -26.96 6.70 21.34
N VAL A 228 -26.18 7.51 22.05
CA VAL A 228 -26.69 8.43 23.08
C VAL A 228 -27.41 9.64 22.46
N ALA A 229 -26.89 10.17 21.34
CA ALA A 229 -27.53 11.26 20.58
C ALA A 229 -28.91 10.84 20.03
N MET A 230 -29.02 9.62 19.49
CA MET A 230 -30.28 9.06 19.00
C MET A 230 -31.35 8.93 20.10
N ARG A 231 -30.92 8.74 21.35
CA ARG A 231 -31.82 8.73 22.54
C ARG A 231 -32.16 10.11 23.08
N GLY A 232 -31.67 11.17 22.43
CA GLY A 232 -32.02 12.56 22.73
C GLY A 232 -31.30 13.18 23.91
N PHE A 233 -30.07 12.75 24.18
CA PHE A 233 -29.27 13.25 25.30
C PHE A 233 -28.26 14.35 24.94
N GLY A 234 -28.12 14.67 23.65
CA GLY A 234 -27.22 15.71 23.19
C GLY A 234 -27.02 15.74 21.69
N VAL A 235 -26.09 16.59 21.28
CA VAL A 235 -25.66 16.86 19.91
C VAL A 235 -24.29 16.26 19.66
N ILE A 236 -24.08 15.69 18.48
CA ILE A 236 -22.79 15.22 18.00
C ILE A 236 -22.34 16.03 16.78
N TYR A 237 -21.03 16.13 16.59
CA TYR A 237 -20.40 16.67 15.38
C TYR A 237 -19.39 15.65 14.87
N VAL A 238 -19.73 14.95 13.80
CA VAL A 238 -19.02 13.75 13.31
C VAL A 238 -19.00 13.71 11.78
N PRO A 239 -18.12 12.91 11.14
CA PRO A 239 -18.18 12.71 9.70
C PRO A 239 -19.53 12.15 9.26
N ALA A 240 -20.10 12.64 8.16
CA ALA A 240 -21.40 12.18 7.65
C ALA A 240 -21.46 10.66 7.46
N LEU A 241 -20.35 10.05 7.01
CA LEU A 241 -20.22 8.61 6.79
C LEU A 241 -20.60 7.78 8.02
N VAL A 242 -20.29 8.24 9.24
CA VAL A 242 -20.52 7.43 10.45
C VAL A 242 -21.96 7.45 10.94
N VAL A 243 -22.79 8.38 10.42
CA VAL A 243 -24.21 8.52 10.79
C VAL A 243 -25.16 8.15 9.66
N GLN A 244 -24.68 7.91 8.44
CA GLN A 244 -25.50 7.48 7.30
C GLN A 244 -26.44 6.29 7.57
N PRO A 245 -26.07 5.27 8.38
CA PRO A 245 -26.96 4.15 8.66
C PRO A 245 -28.15 4.46 9.60
N HIS A 246 -28.25 5.67 10.14
CA HIS A 246 -29.20 6.07 11.18
C HIS A 246 -30.18 7.14 10.70
#